data_AF-A0AAV2MR37-F1
#
_entry.id   AF-A0AAV2MR37-F1
#
_cell.length_a   1.000
_cell.length_b   1.000
_cell.length_c   1.000
_cell.angle_alpha   90.00
_cell.angle_beta   90.00
_cell.angle_gamma   90.00
#
_symmetry.space_group_name_H-M   'P 1'
#
loop_
_entity.id
_entity.type
_entity.pdbx_description
1 polymer ?
#
loop_
_entity_poly.entity_id
_entity_poly.type
_entity_poly.pdbx_seq_one_letter_code
_entity_poly.pdbx_strand_id
1 'polypeptide(L)'
;MELIVLANRLCLPRLVALTEQHAVDELLQFAVKGMDIDGQVLAYLELAQFHNAKQLSAWCLHHICTNYNSICRKFPKDMKAMSQDNQKHFEKQRWPPVWFLKEEDRYLRSQKERQREEEILRKQHTKRGWCFWRHPSSSPHIS
;
A
#
# COMPACT_ATOMS: atom_id res chain seq x y z
N MET A 1 0.89 1.91 -27.87
CA MET A 1 1.76 0.71 -27.86
C MET A 1 2.19 0.25 -29.26
N GLU A 2 1.33 0.22 -30.28
CA GLU A 2 1.70 -0.26 -31.64
C GLU A 2 2.93 0.43 -32.23
N LEU A 3 3.08 1.73 -31.99
CA LEU A 3 4.24 2.49 -32.47
C LEU A 3 5.56 2.05 -31.82
N ILE A 4 5.56 1.64 -30.54
CA ILE A 4 6.74 1.05 -29.88
C ILE A 4 7.12 -0.26 -30.58
N VAL A 5 6.13 -1.08 -30.95
CA VAL A 5 6.36 -2.36 -31.66
C VAL A 5 7.04 -2.13 -33.00
N LEU A 6 6.52 -1.18 -33.79
CA LEU A 6 7.08 -0.83 -35.09
C LEU A 6 8.48 -0.23 -34.94
N ALA A 7 8.67 0.69 -34.00
CA ALA A 7 9.95 1.35 -33.75
C ALA A 7 11.04 0.33 -33.35
N ASN A 8 10.71 -0.65 -32.50
CA ASN A 8 11.64 -1.71 -32.12
C ASN A 8 11.94 -2.64 -33.30
N ARG A 9 10.94 -3.05 -34.08
CA ARG A 9 11.13 -3.90 -35.27
C ARG A 9 12.01 -3.25 -36.35
N LEU A 10 11.88 -1.93 -36.52
CA LEU A 10 12.68 -1.15 -37.47
C LEU A 10 14.05 -0.73 -36.89
N CYS A 11 14.37 -1.15 -35.66
CA CYS A 11 15.62 -0.81 -34.97
C CYS A 11 15.86 0.70 -34.86
N LEU A 12 14.82 1.47 -34.51
CA LEU A 12 14.86 2.93 -34.38
C LEU A 12 14.92 3.33 -32.89
N PRO A 13 16.09 3.30 -32.22
CA PRO A 13 16.20 3.45 -30.76
C PRO A 13 15.70 4.79 -30.25
N ARG A 14 15.93 5.88 -31.01
CA ARG A 14 15.43 7.21 -30.65
C ARG A 14 13.90 7.28 -30.71
N LEU A 15 13.30 6.62 -31.69
CA LEU A 15 11.84 6.57 -31.80
C LEU A 15 11.24 5.76 -30.66
N VAL A 16 11.84 4.61 -30.31
CA VAL A 16 11.46 3.83 -29.13
C VAL A 16 11.46 4.72 -27.88
N ALA A 17 12.57 5.42 -27.61
CA ALA A 17 12.69 6.28 -26.43
C ALA A 17 11.60 7.38 -26.37
N LEU A 18 11.31 8.04 -27.49
CA LEU A 18 10.25 9.06 -27.54
C LEU A 18 8.86 8.47 -27.28
N THR A 19 8.60 7.28 -27.82
CA THR A 19 7.32 6.60 -27.64
C THR A 19 7.14 6.04 -26.23
N GLU A 20 8.22 5.60 -25.57
CA GLU A 20 8.22 5.25 -24.14
C GLU A 20 7.87 6.45 -23.28
N GLN A 21 8.53 7.58 -23.52
CA GLN A 21 8.29 8.81 -22.78
C GLN A 21 6.83 9.27 -22.93
N HIS A 22 6.32 9.27 -24.17
CA HIS A 22 4.93 9.64 -24.42
C HIS A 22 3.94 8.73 -23.68
N ALA A 23 4.18 7.41 -23.67
CA ALA A 23 3.34 6.46 -22.95
C ALA A 23 3.33 6.72 -21.43
N VAL A 24 4.48 7.06 -20.84
CA VAL A 24 4.56 7.44 -19.42
C VAL A 24 3.81 8.74 -19.16
N ASP A 25 4.00 9.76 -20.01
CA ASP A 25 3.34 11.06 -19.87
C ASP A 25 1.81 10.92 -19.91
N GLU A 26 1.27 10.09 -20.80
CA GLU A 26 -0.17 9.79 -20.86
C GLU A 26 -0.67 9.13 -19.56
N LEU A 27 0.04 8.11 -19.05
CA LEU A 27 -0.32 7.45 -17.79
C LEU A 27 -0.30 8.43 -16.61
N LEU A 28 0.70 9.31 -16.54
CA LEU A 28 0.79 10.34 -15.51
C LEU A 28 -0.36 11.34 -15.62
N GLN A 29 -0.73 11.75 -16.82
CA GLN A 29 -1.88 12.64 -17.02
C GLN A 29 -3.19 11.99 -16.54
N PHE A 30 -3.40 10.71 -16.79
CA PHE A 30 -4.56 9.98 -16.25
C PHE A 30 -4.52 9.87 -14.73
N ALA A 31 -3.36 9.56 -14.16
CA ALA A 31 -3.19 9.51 -12.70
C ALA A 31 -3.48 10.87 -12.03
N VAL A 32 -3.02 11.98 -12.60
CA VAL A 32 -3.30 13.34 -12.10
C VAL A 32 -4.79 13.67 -12.15
N LYS A 33 -5.52 13.14 -13.14
CA LYS A 33 -6.98 13.26 -13.24
C LYS A 33 -7.73 12.35 -12.26
N GLY A 34 -7.02 11.58 -11.44
CA GLY A 34 -7.60 10.65 -10.48
C GLY A 34 -8.12 9.36 -11.10
N MET A 35 -7.72 9.03 -12.33
CA MET A 35 -8.10 7.77 -12.98
C MET A 35 -7.23 6.62 -12.47
N ASP A 36 -7.81 5.43 -12.39
CA ASP A 36 -7.06 4.22 -12.03
C ASP A 36 -6.24 3.73 -13.23
N ILE A 37 -4.92 3.83 -13.12
CA ILE A 37 -3.97 3.40 -14.16
C ILE A 37 -3.41 2.01 -13.92
N ASP A 38 -3.64 1.41 -12.75
CA ASP A 38 -2.96 0.20 -12.29
C ASP A 38 -3.07 -0.97 -13.28
N GLY A 39 -4.28 -1.21 -13.81
CA GLY A 39 -4.51 -2.26 -14.80
C GLY A 39 -3.78 -2.01 -16.13
N GLN A 40 -3.71 -0.75 -16.57
CA GLN A 40 -2.99 -0.37 -17.79
C GLN A 40 -1.47 -0.50 -17.61
N VAL A 41 -0.95 -0.16 -16.42
CA VAL A 41 0.46 -0.34 -16.08
C VAL A 41 0.86 -1.81 -16.12
N LEU A 42 0.03 -2.71 -15.59
CA LEU A 42 0.29 -4.16 -15.65
C LEU A 42 0.35 -4.66 -17.10
N ALA A 43 -0.60 -4.26 -17.94
CA ALA A 43 -0.58 -4.61 -19.36
C ALA A 43 0.65 -4.02 -20.08
N TYR A 44 1.02 -2.79 -19.76
CA TYR A 44 2.17 -2.12 -20.39
C TYR A 44 3.49 -2.78 -20.02
N LEU A 45 3.63 -3.30 -18.80
CA LEU A 45 4.87 -3.97 -18.38
C LEU A 45 5.21 -5.16 -19.30
N GLU A 46 4.26 -6.04 -19.56
CA GLU A 46 4.48 -7.23 -20.40
C GLU A 46 4.86 -6.84 -21.84
N LEU A 47 4.09 -5.92 -22.43
CA LEU A 47 4.37 -5.42 -23.78
C LEU A 47 5.71 -4.69 -23.85
N ALA A 48 6.05 -3.89 -22.84
CA ALA A 48 7.29 -3.13 -22.81
C ALA A 48 8.50 -4.05 -22.71
N GLN A 49 8.46 -5.07 -21.84
CA GLN A 49 9.51 -6.08 -21.74
C GLN A 49 9.65 -6.87 -23.06
N PHE A 50 8.53 -7.28 -23.67
CA PHE A 50 8.54 -8.04 -24.91
C PHE A 50 9.09 -7.26 -26.11
N HIS A 51 8.78 -5.96 -26.20
CA HIS A 51 9.23 -5.08 -27.27
C HIS A 51 10.49 -4.27 -26.94
N ASN A 52 11.26 -4.71 -25.93
CA ASN A 52 12.54 -4.13 -25.53
C ASN A 52 12.46 -2.62 -25.21
N ALA A 53 11.31 -2.17 -24.73
CA ALA A 53 11.07 -0.84 -24.20
C ALA A 53 11.50 -0.79 -22.72
N LYS A 54 12.79 -0.53 -22.51
CA LYS A 54 13.46 -0.58 -21.20
C LYS A 54 13.05 0.54 -20.26
N GLN A 55 12.83 1.76 -20.74
CA GLN A 55 12.48 2.89 -19.87
C GLN A 55 11.03 2.75 -19.40
N LEU A 56 10.13 2.37 -20.31
CA LEU A 56 8.73 2.15 -19.97
C LEU A 56 8.57 0.98 -19.01
N SER A 57 9.25 -0.15 -19.26
CA SER A 57 9.20 -1.30 -18.35
C SER A 57 9.76 -0.98 -16.97
N ALA A 58 10.88 -0.25 -16.88
CA ALA A 58 11.43 0.20 -15.60
C ALA A 58 10.45 1.09 -14.83
N TRP A 59 9.77 2.01 -15.52
CA TRP A 59 8.76 2.86 -14.91
C TRP A 59 7.54 2.05 -14.43
N CYS A 60 7.04 1.10 -15.23
CA CYS A 60 5.95 0.22 -14.84
C CYS A 60 6.30 -0.61 -13.59
N LEU A 61 7.50 -1.21 -13.55
CA LEU A 61 8.00 -1.93 -12.37
C LEU A 61 7.99 -1.03 -11.13
N HIS A 62 8.49 0.21 -11.26
CA HIS A 62 8.53 1.16 -10.16
C HIS A 62 7.12 1.53 -9.64
N HIS A 63 6.17 1.81 -10.54
CA HIS A 63 4.78 2.09 -10.17
C HIS A 63 4.14 0.90 -9.44
N ILE A 64 4.34 -0.32 -9.96
CA ILE A 64 3.79 -1.54 -9.36
C ILE A 64 4.37 -1.78 -7.97
N CYS A 65 5.68 -1.65 -7.81
CA CYS A 65 6.35 -1.85 -6.52
C CYS A 65 5.92 -0.81 -5.48
N THR A 66 5.77 0.46 -5.88
CA THR A 66 5.37 1.54 -4.98
C THR A 66 3.91 1.41 -4.53
N ASN A 67 3.04 0.89 -5.40
CA ASN A 67 1.61 0.70 -5.15
C ASN A 67 1.23 -0.77 -4.90
N TYR A 68 2.20 -1.61 -4.53
CA TYR A 68 2.09 -3.08 -4.53
C TYR A 68 0.86 -3.59 -3.79
N ASN A 69 0.62 -3.11 -2.57
CA ASN A 69 -0.51 -3.55 -1.75
C ASN A 69 -1.87 -3.24 -2.39
N SER A 70 -2.00 -2.09 -3.05
CA SER A 70 -3.23 -1.70 -3.75
C SER A 70 -3.45 -2.62 -4.96
N ILE A 71 -2.41 -2.77 -5.78
CA ILE A 71 -2.46 -3.55 -7.01
C ILE A 71 -2.73 -5.02 -6.72
N CYS A 72 -2.10 -5.62 -5.70
CA CYS A 72 -2.39 -7.00 -5.30
C CYS A 72 -3.84 -7.22 -4.85
N ARG A 73 -4.49 -6.21 -4.27
CA ARG A 73 -5.90 -6.30 -3.87
C ARG A 73 -6.84 -6.18 -5.06
N LYS A 74 -6.53 -5.27 -6.00
CA LYS A 74 -7.34 -5.03 -7.20
C LYS A 74 -7.17 -6.11 -8.27
N PHE A 75 -5.93 -6.54 -8.51
CA PHE A 75 -5.52 -7.41 -9.62
C PHE A 75 -4.75 -8.67 -9.13
N PRO A 76 -5.32 -9.49 -8.22
CA PRO A 76 -4.62 -10.64 -7.67
C PRO A 76 -4.33 -11.74 -8.71
N LYS A 77 -5.14 -11.83 -9.77
CA LYS A 77 -4.95 -12.81 -10.85
C LYS A 77 -3.79 -12.40 -11.75
N ASP A 78 -3.76 -11.14 -12.17
CA ASP A 78 -2.74 -10.62 -13.07
C ASP A 78 -1.37 -10.65 -12.40
N MET A 79 -1.28 -10.25 -11.13
CA MET A 79 -0.04 -10.35 -10.35
C MET A 79 0.52 -11.77 -10.25
N LYS A 80 -0.35 -12.79 -10.20
CA LYS A 80 0.05 -14.21 -10.20
C LYS A 80 0.39 -14.75 -11.59
N ALA A 81 -0.18 -14.14 -12.63
CA ALA A 81 0.06 -14.52 -14.03
C ALA A 81 1.39 -13.95 -14.57
N MET A 82 1.89 -12.86 -13.97
CA MET A 82 3.20 -12.29 -14.30
C MET A 82 4.33 -13.32 -14.22
N SER A 83 5.41 -13.11 -14.99
CA SER A 83 6.58 -14.00 -14.98
C SER A 83 7.19 -14.17 -13.58
N GLN A 84 7.85 -15.30 -13.33
CA GLN A 84 8.50 -15.55 -12.03
C GLN A 84 9.54 -14.49 -11.68
N ASP A 85 10.24 -13.94 -12.67
CA ASP A 85 11.23 -12.88 -12.45
C ASP A 85 10.57 -11.57 -12.02
N ASN A 86 9.43 -11.22 -12.63
CA ASN A 86 8.64 -10.06 -12.22
C ASN A 86 8.08 -10.25 -10.80
N GLN A 87 7.54 -11.43 -10.47
CA GLN A 87 7.03 -11.73 -9.13
C GLN A 87 8.13 -11.56 -8.06
N LYS A 88 9.31 -12.14 -8.28
CA LYS A 88 10.47 -11.97 -7.38
C LYS A 88 10.90 -10.51 -7.28
N HIS A 89 10.87 -9.77 -8.39
CA HIS A 89 11.19 -8.34 -8.40
C HIS A 89 10.22 -7.55 -7.52
N PHE A 90 8.91 -7.79 -7.68
CA PHE A 90 7.89 -7.13 -6.88
C PHE A 90 8.03 -7.44 -5.40
N GLU A 91 8.20 -8.71 -5.02
CA GLU A 91 8.37 -9.10 -3.62
C GLU A 91 9.59 -8.45 -2.96
N LYS A 92 10.69 -8.31 -3.72
CA LYS A 92 11.94 -7.72 -3.24
C LYS A 92 11.87 -6.20 -3.13
N GLN A 93 11.22 -5.53 -4.08
CA GLN A 93 11.21 -4.07 -4.21
C GLN A 93 9.91 -3.42 -3.71
N ARG A 94 8.98 -4.19 -3.15
CA ARG A 94 7.70 -3.67 -2.68
C ARG A 94 7.83 -2.59 -1.61
N TRP A 95 6.95 -1.61 -1.73
CA TRP A 95 6.72 -0.58 -0.73
C TRP A 95 5.29 -0.70 -0.15
N PRO A 96 5.11 -0.54 1.17
CA PRO A 96 6.15 -0.52 2.20
C PRO A 96 6.87 -1.88 2.35
N PRO A 97 8.16 -1.89 2.75
CA PRO A 97 8.88 -3.14 3.01
C PRO A 97 8.24 -3.99 4.10
N VAL A 98 8.46 -5.30 4.05
CA VAL A 98 7.84 -6.28 4.98
C VAL A 98 8.15 -5.98 6.44
N TRP A 99 9.40 -5.61 6.72
CA TRP A 99 9.84 -5.34 8.08
C TRP A 99 9.11 -4.11 8.66
N PHE A 100 8.83 -3.12 7.82
CA PHE A 100 8.12 -1.90 8.24
C PHE A 100 6.67 -2.24 8.62
N LEU A 101 6.00 -3.04 7.80
CA LEU A 101 4.64 -3.50 8.10
C LEU A 101 4.58 -4.32 9.41
N LYS A 102 5.61 -5.13 9.69
CA LYS A 102 5.71 -5.88 10.95
C LYS A 102 5.92 -4.94 12.15
N GLU A 103 6.78 -3.94 12.03
CA GLU A 103 7.03 -2.98 13.11
C GLU A 103 5.80 -2.09 13.36
N GLU A 104 5.11 -1.65 12.30
CA GLU A 104 3.86 -0.91 12.39
C GLU A 104 2.78 -1.71 13.15
N ASP A 105 2.59 -2.99 12.80
CA ASP A 105 1.66 -3.87 13.50
C ASP A 105 2.05 -4.02 15.00
N ARG A 106 3.34 -4.17 15.30
CA ARG A 106 3.84 -4.20 16.68
C ARG A 106 3.53 -2.91 17.43
N TYR A 107 3.79 -1.76 16.81
CA TYR A 107 3.54 -0.45 17.39
C TYR A 107 2.05 -0.22 17.68
N LEU A 108 1.18 -0.52 16.71
CA LEU A 108 -0.27 -0.40 16.86
C LEU A 108 -0.82 -1.29 17.98
N ARG A 109 -0.29 -2.51 18.11
CA ARG A 109 -0.64 -3.42 19.22
C ARG A 109 -0.25 -2.84 20.57
N SER A 110 0.97 -2.33 20.71
CA SER A 110 1.44 -1.69 21.95
C SER A 110 0.65 -0.43 22.31
N GLN A 111 0.28 0.38 21.32
CA GLN A 111 -0.61 1.53 21.53
C GLN A 111 -1.98 1.10 22.06
N LYS A 112 -2.57 0.06 21.47
CA LYS A 112 -3.87 -0.48 21.90
C LYS A 112 -3.82 -1.08 23.31
N GLU A 113 -2.70 -1.69 23.67
CA GLU A 113 -2.46 -2.21 25.02
C GLU A 113 -2.39 -1.07 26.05
N ARG A 114 -1.60 -0.03 25.78
CA ARG A 114 -1.55 1.18 26.64
C ARG A 114 -2.92 1.83 26.82
N GLN A 115 -3.68 2.00 25.74
CA GLN A 115 -5.04 2.56 25.81
C GLN A 115 -5.96 1.72 26.71
N ARG A 116 -5.86 0.39 26.67
CA ARG A 116 -6.64 -0.49 27.56
C ARG A 116 -6.20 -0.36 29.02
N GLU A 117 -4.89 -0.30 29.29
CA GLU A 117 -4.37 -0.09 30.64
C GLU A 117 -4.82 1.24 31.23
N GLU A 118 -4.75 2.32 30.43
CA GLU A 118 -5.26 3.64 30.81
C GLU A 118 -6.77 3.62 31.09
N GLU A 119 -7.56 2.93 30.26
CA GLU A 119 -9.00 2.75 30.51
C GLU A 119 -9.27 1.99 31.82
N ILE A 120 -8.49 0.94 32.11
CA ILE A 120 -8.60 0.17 33.35
C ILE A 120 -8.26 1.07 34.55
N LEU A 121 -7.16 1.81 34.49
CA LEU A 121 -6.74 2.75 35.53
C LEU A 121 -7.80 3.84 35.75
N ARG A 122 -8.33 4.42 34.67
CA ARG A 122 -9.42 5.41 34.74
C ARG A 122 -10.66 4.82 35.43
N LYS A 123 -11.08 3.62 35.05
CA LYS A 123 -12.22 2.91 35.68
C LYS A 123 -11.95 2.62 37.17
N GLN A 124 -10.74 2.25 37.54
CA GLN A 124 -10.35 2.05 38.95
C GLN A 124 -10.40 3.35 39.74
N HIS A 125 -9.89 4.45 39.19
CA HIS A 125 -9.91 5.76 39.84
C HIS A 125 -11.35 6.26 40.07
N THR A 126 -12.24 6.12 39.09
CA THR A 126 -13.67 6.47 39.25
C THR A 126 -14.35 5.63 40.34
N LYS A 127 -14.02 4.33 40.45
CA LYS A 127 -14.58 3.47 41.52
C LYS A 127 -14.14 3.89 42.93
N ARG A 128 -12.90 4.38 43.11
CA ARG A 128 -12.41 4.85 44.41
C ARG A 128 -13.07 6.15 44.88
N GLY A 129 -13.52 7.01 43.96
CA GLY A 129 -14.24 8.25 44.28
C GLY A 129 -15.68 8.05 44.79
N TRP A 130 -16.29 6.89 44.54
CA TRP A 130 -17.67 6.60 44.97
C TRP A 130 -17.77 6.07 46.42
N CYS A 131 -16.64 5.70 47.04
CA CYS A 131 -16.62 5.19 48.42
C CYS A 131 -16.58 6.30 49.50
N PHE A 132 -16.46 7.58 49.13
CA PHE A 132 -16.40 8.68 50.10
C PHE A 132 -17.78 9.24 50.53
N TRP A 133 -18.89 8.76 49.94
CA TRP A 133 -20.25 9.26 50.22
C TRP A 133 -21.13 8.29 51.05
N ARG A 134 -20.54 7.42 51.87
CA ARG A 134 -21.29 6.75 52.95
C ARG A 134 -20.94 7.41 54.28
N HIS A 135 -21.69 8.45 54.62
CA HIS A 135 -21.79 8.91 56.00
C HIS A 135 -22.40 7.79 56.87
N PRO A 136 -21.85 7.49 58.06
CA PRO A 136 -22.52 6.62 59.02
C PRO A 136 -23.73 7.39 59.58
N SER A 137 -24.93 7.05 59.14
CA SER A 137 -26.15 7.47 59.83
C SER A 137 -26.20 6.71 61.16
N SER A 138 -25.80 7.41 62.21
CA SER A 138 -26.06 7.19 63.63
C SER A 138 -27.33 6.37 63.92
N SER A 139 -27.17 5.27 64.68
CA SER A 139 -28.25 4.64 65.43
C SER A 139 -28.80 5.58 66.50
N PRO A 140 -30.12 5.55 66.74
CA PRO A 140 -30.65 5.73 68.09
C PRO A 140 -31.35 4.45 68.57
N HIS A 141 -30.90 3.99 69.75
CA HIS A 141 -31.64 3.17 70.71
C HIS A 141 -33.07 3.69 70.91
N ILE A 142 -34.10 2.81 70.88
CA ILE A 142 -35.30 2.69 71.77
C ILE A 142 -35.87 1.27 71.47
N SER A 143 -36.10 0.32 72.37
CA SER A 143 -36.75 0.32 73.70
C SER A 143 -36.12 -0.73 74.62
#